data_AF-A0A832AKJ6-F1
#
_entry.id   AF-A0A832AKJ6-F1
#
_cell.length_a   1.000
_cell.length_b   1.000
_cell.length_c   1.000
_cell.angle_alpha   90.00
_cell.angle_beta   90.00
_cell.angle_gamma   90.00
#
_symmetry.space_group_name_H-M   'P 1'
#
loop_
_entity.id
_entity.type
_entity.pdbx_description
1 polymer ?
#
loop_
_entity_poly.entity_id
_entity_poly.type
_entity_poly.pdbx_seq_one_letter_code
_entity_poly.pdbx_strand_id
1 'polypeptide(L)'
;MNKTITDGIIYMPPPFADGLAVWSSEDGTAGSATYDGAANAAFVPSDADFAGCLELQKTQTLQKLRWMGQTPMEPGVYLRITARVKAVSGAFPNVQIAGWAGRADDSHATGYVEVGPSVTLDTYGDIVEVSAIVGMGDRGGVDMVWGQDVAYGHFGLDLTGSNGGVVRIDDIVIEDITEAFLRNMMDWVDVRDYGAVGDGVTDDKAAFDAADAAANGRTVLVSKGTYYIGSNLTIDSPVRFEGTLSMPDNVRLSLIRNFDLPTYIDAFGDEVLAFKKAFQALLNYTDHQILDLGGRRIDIDGPIDMQAAVSNFNSFLIRRVIRNGQFFVQDSPNWDPDVASSSASYNPANPYQLTSVANIAQIVPGMLITGNGVGREVYVRDVNVGASSLTLSQPLYGPSPSQTYTFTRYKYILDFSGFSQINRMTIENVEFQMNGFANGVLLAPAGENFLLNECFFLRPEHRGVTSHGRGCQDLHLDRCQFISNEQSVPAPSRVSVAFNVNANDAKIRDNRFQRMGTTGVMYGTGHLILGNHWFQGDDVTNGPMVAGLIFTYENVKSVITGNYIDNCWIEWTNEHDAYPDYGSEYSFGGLTITGNIFTASNVASYFSWIVIKPYGSGHFISG
;
A
#
# COMPACT_ATOMS: atom_id res chain seq x y z
N MET A 1 -14.48 27.18 -13.24
CA MET A 1 -13.73 28.44 -13.03
C MET A 1 -14.19 29.33 -14.17
N ASN A 2 -14.79 30.48 -13.86
CA ASN A 2 -15.36 31.36 -14.90
C ASN A 2 -14.23 31.99 -15.73
N LYS A 3 -14.19 31.69 -17.02
CA LYS A 3 -13.17 32.09 -17.99
C LYS A 3 -13.14 33.60 -18.23
N THR A 4 -14.26 34.30 -18.06
CA THR A 4 -14.31 35.78 -18.07
C THR A 4 -13.45 36.37 -16.96
N ILE A 5 -13.43 35.73 -15.78
CA ILE A 5 -12.67 36.19 -14.60
C ILE A 5 -11.20 35.75 -14.68
N THR A 6 -10.94 34.59 -15.28
CA THR A 6 -9.63 33.94 -15.17
C THR A 6 -8.72 34.16 -16.38
N ASP A 7 -9.28 34.23 -17.58
CA ASP A 7 -8.52 34.44 -18.82
C ASP A 7 -8.83 35.79 -19.50
N GLY A 8 -9.71 36.61 -18.89
CA GLY A 8 -10.08 37.93 -19.41
C GLY A 8 -10.88 37.89 -20.71
N ILE A 9 -11.48 36.74 -21.05
CA ILE A 9 -12.24 36.54 -22.28
C ILE A 9 -13.57 37.30 -22.18
N ILE A 10 -13.89 38.12 -23.18
CA ILE A 10 -15.16 38.83 -23.27
C ILE A 10 -16.13 37.99 -24.11
N TYR A 11 -17.04 37.29 -23.44
CA TYR A 11 -18.11 36.55 -24.11
C TYR A 11 -19.33 37.42 -24.44
N MET A 12 -19.51 38.52 -23.71
CA MET A 12 -20.71 39.35 -23.81
C MET A 12 -20.75 40.12 -25.14
N PRO A 13 -21.82 40.01 -25.94
CA PRO A 13 -22.07 40.90 -27.07
C PRO A 13 -22.23 42.37 -26.63
N PRO A 14 -21.89 43.36 -27.47
CA PRO A 14 -22.18 44.75 -27.19
C PRO A 14 -23.70 45.00 -27.20
N PRO A 15 -24.23 45.87 -26.34
CA PRO A 15 -25.66 46.19 -26.34
C PRO A 15 -26.09 46.81 -27.67
N PHE A 16 -27.37 46.65 -28.05
CA PHE A 16 -27.90 47.25 -29.29
C PHE A 16 -27.80 48.79 -29.30
N ALA A 17 -27.70 49.41 -28.11
CA ALA A 17 -27.48 50.84 -27.95
C ALA A 17 -26.14 51.34 -28.54
N ASP A 18 -25.16 50.45 -28.71
CA ASP A 18 -23.87 50.77 -29.33
C ASP A 18 -23.93 50.75 -30.87
N GLY A 19 -25.10 50.38 -31.44
CA GLY A 19 -25.38 50.39 -32.87
C GLY A 19 -25.56 49.00 -33.47
N LEU A 20 -26.18 48.97 -34.66
CA LEU A 20 -26.57 47.72 -35.35
C LEU A 20 -25.52 47.21 -36.35
N ALA A 21 -24.34 47.85 -36.43
CA ALA A 21 -23.30 47.54 -37.42
C ALA A 21 -22.55 46.22 -37.15
N VAL A 22 -22.69 45.65 -35.96
CA VAL A 22 -22.11 44.35 -35.57
C VAL A 22 -23.16 43.27 -35.41
N TRP A 23 -24.40 43.54 -35.83
CA TRP A 23 -25.54 42.65 -35.75
C TRP A 23 -25.95 42.24 -37.16
N SER A 24 -25.62 41.01 -37.52
CA SER A 24 -25.78 40.42 -38.85
C SER A 24 -27.17 39.85 -39.06
N SER A 25 -27.69 40.04 -40.28
CA SER A 25 -28.89 39.39 -40.82
C SER A 25 -28.59 38.05 -41.51
N GLU A 26 -27.32 37.65 -41.56
CA GLU A 26 -26.78 36.39 -42.08
C GLU A 26 -26.02 35.62 -40.97
N ASP A 27 -24.95 34.88 -41.30
CA ASP A 27 -24.22 34.02 -40.35
C ASP A 27 -23.30 34.77 -39.37
N GLY A 28 -23.09 36.07 -39.56
CA GLY A 28 -22.21 36.89 -38.69
C GLY A 28 -20.75 36.90 -39.12
N THR A 29 -20.40 36.13 -40.15
CA THR A 29 -19.05 36.05 -40.72
C THR A 29 -18.65 37.35 -41.43
N ALA A 30 -17.35 37.53 -41.66
CA ALA A 30 -16.83 38.71 -42.36
C ALA A 30 -17.49 38.90 -43.73
N GLY A 31 -18.05 40.10 -43.97
CA GLY A 31 -18.77 40.44 -45.20
C GLY A 31 -20.29 40.19 -45.15
N SER A 32 -20.82 39.61 -44.07
CA SER A 32 -22.27 39.46 -43.86
C SER A 32 -22.99 40.81 -43.84
N ALA A 33 -24.23 40.83 -44.35
CA ALA A 33 -25.09 42.01 -44.28
C ALA A 33 -25.55 42.31 -42.84
N THR A 34 -25.44 43.58 -42.42
CA THR A 34 -25.77 44.04 -41.05
C THR A 34 -27.16 44.68 -40.98
N TYR A 35 -27.71 44.79 -39.77
CA TYR A 35 -28.95 45.52 -39.52
C TYR A 35 -28.78 47.04 -39.47
N ASP A 36 -27.55 47.56 -39.50
CA ASP A 36 -27.32 49.00 -39.67
C ASP A 36 -27.82 49.49 -41.03
N GLY A 37 -28.73 50.46 -41.01
CA GLY A 37 -29.40 50.97 -42.21
C GLY A 37 -30.41 50.01 -42.87
N ALA A 38 -30.70 48.84 -42.29
CA ALA A 38 -31.68 47.91 -42.83
C ALA A 38 -33.11 48.45 -42.67
N ALA A 39 -33.92 48.42 -43.74
CA ALA A 39 -35.27 49.00 -43.72
C ALA A 39 -36.26 48.28 -42.78
N ASN A 40 -35.95 47.05 -42.37
CA ASN A 40 -36.78 46.22 -41.50
C ASN A 40 -36.28 46.16 -40.04
N ALA A 41 -35.29 46.97 -39.66
CA ALA A 41 -34.73 46.99 -38.31
C ALA A 41 -34.48 48.42 -37.83
N ALA A 42 -34.68 48.67 -36.53
CA ALA A 42 -34.38 49.95 -35.91
C ALA A 42 -34.00 49.77 -34.43
N PHE A 43 -33.04 50.57 -33.96
CA PHE A 43 -32.79 50.70 -32.52
C PHE A 43 -33.90 51.55 -31.88
N VAL A 44 -34.48 51.03 -30.80
CA VAL A 44 -35.49 51.72 -29.98
C VAL A 44 -34.82 52.14 -28.67
N PRO A 45 -34.60 53.43 -28.42
CA PRO A 45 -33.79 53.91 -27.29
C PRO A 45 -34.50 53.87 -25.93
N SER A 46 -35.84 53.72 -25.92
CA SER A 46 -36.64 53.84 -24.70
C SER A 46 -37.91 52.98 -24.74
N ASP A 47 -37.73 51.68 -24.89
CA ASP A 47 -38.76 50.68 -24.65
C ASP A 47 -39.06 50.53 -23.15
N ALA A 48 -40.34 50.34 -22.81
CA ALA A 48 -40.77 50.28 -21.41
C ALA A 48 -40.24 49.06 -20.64
N ASP A 49 -39.89 47.99 -21.34
CA ASP A 49 -39.46 46.71 -20.74
C ASP A 49 -37.96 46.46 -20.90
N PHE A 50 -37.37 46.90 -22.02
CA PHE A 50 -35.97 46.64 -22.37
C PHE A 50 -35.06 47.88 -22.34
N ALA A 51 -35.60 49.07 -22.07
CA ALA A 51 -34.88 50.34 -22.27
C ALA A 51 -34.35 50.49 -23.71
N GLY A 52 -33.09 50.14 -23.99
CA GLY A 52 -32.53 50.13 -25.34
C GLY A 52 -32.68 48.75 -25.98
N CYS A 53 -33.40 48.62 -27.10
CA CYS A 53 -33.62 47.32 -27.74
C CYS A 53 -33.65 47.40 -29.28
N LEU A 54 -33.54 46.24 -29.93
CA LEU A 54 -33.72 46.11 -31.38
C LEU A 54 -35.20 45.85 -31.70
N GLU A 55 -35.83 46.71 -32.51
CA GLU A 55 -37.09 46.40 -33.17
C GLU A 55 -36.81 45.82 -34.56
N LEU A 56 -37.34 44.63 -34.84
CA LEU A 56 -37.09 43.88 -36.07
C LEU A 56 -38.41 43.38 -36.66
N GLN A 57 -38.67 43.74 -37.92
CA GLN A 57 -39.73 43.15 -38.72
C GLN A 57 -39.19 41.90 -39.44
N LYS A 58 -39.82 40.75 -39.19
CA LYS A 58 -39.51 39.50 -39.87
C LYS A 58 -40.00 39.56 -41.32
N THR A 59 -39.07 39.49 -42.26
CA THR A 59 -39.37 39.55 -43.71
C THR A 59 -38.97 38.29 -44.47
N GLN A 60 -38.14 37.43 -43.87
CA GLN A 60 -37.63 36.19 -44.47
C GLN A 60 -38.15 34.96 -43.73
N THR A 61 -38.26 33.82 -44.43
CA THR A 61 -38.69 32.53 -43.83
C THR A 61 -37.85 32.14 -42.61
N LEU A 62 -36.53 32.33 -42.70
CA LEU A 62 -35.60 32.30 -41.58
C LEU A 62 -34.97 33.68 -41.48
N GLN A 63 -35.27 34.42 -40.41
CA GLN A 63 -34.66 35.72 -40.16
C GLN A 63 -33.58 35.53 -39.08
N LYS A 64 -32.31 35.65 -39.47
CA LYS A 64 -31.19 35.48 -38.55
C LYS A 64 -30.87 36.79 -37.84
N LEU A 65 -30.47 36.70 -36.58
CA LEU A 65 -29.80 37.77 -35.86
C LEU A 65 -28.55 37.15 -35.24
N ARG A 66 -27.37 37.57 -35.69
CA ARG A 66 -26.08 37.06 -35.22
C ARG A 66 -25.18 38.20 -34.80
N TRP A 67 -24.54 38.08 -33.65
CA TRP A 67 -23.42 38.95 -33.33
C TRP A 67 -22.22 38.56 -34.19
N MET A 68 -21.61 39.54 -34.86
CA MET A 68 -20.44 39.32 -35.71
C MET A 68 -19.15 39.08 -34.93
N GLY A 69 -19.16 39.23 -33.60
CA GLY A 69 -18.03 38.88 -32.74
C GLY A 69 -17.75 37.37 -32.79
N GLN A 70 -16.47 37.01 -32.81
CA GLN A 70 -16.04 35.63 -32.65
C GLN A 70 -16.04 35.29 -31.15
N THR A 71 -17.07 34.59 -30.69
CA THR A 71 -17.14 34.11 -29.30
C THR A 71 -16.27 32.86 -29.16
N PRO A 72 -15.14 32.88 -28.43
CA PRO A 72 -14.21 31.75 -28.42
C PRO A 72 -14.84 30.46 -27.87
N MET A 73 -14.54 29.34 -28.50
CA MET A 73 -14.92 28.00 -28.05
C MET A 73 -13.64 27.21 -27.76
N GLU A 74 -13.38 26.95 -26.47
CA GLU A 74 -12.22 26.15 -26.03
C GLU A 74 -12.65 24.80 -25.43
N PRO A 75 -11.80 23.77 -25.46
CA PRO A 75 -12.06 22.51 -24.77
C PRO A 75 -12.43 22.72 -23.30
N GLY A 76 -13.61 22.25 -22.93
CA GLY A 76 -14.13 22.34 -21.56
C GLY A 76 -14.98 23.57 -21.27
N VAL A 77 -15.18 24.48 -22.23
CA VAL A 77 -16.08 25.64 -22.08
C VAL A 77 -17.53 25.28 -22.41
N TYR A 78 -18.45 25.75 -21.57
CA TYR A 78 -19.89 25.68 -21.79
C TYR A 78 -20.49 27.08 -21.66
N LEU A 79 -21.10 27.58 -22.74
CA LEU A 79 -21.71 28.91 -22.78
C LEU A 79 -23.23 28.80 -22.79
N ARG A 80 -23.91 29.62 -21.99
CA ARG A 80 -25.36 29.85 -22.10
C ARG A 80 -25.59 31.12 -22.87
N ILE A 81 -26.35 31.02 -23.95
CA ILE A 81 -26.82 32.17 -24.71
C ILE A 81 -28.28 32.39 -24.35
N THR A 82 -28.65 33.62 -24.03
CA THR A 82 -30.00 34.02 -23.63
C THR A 82 -30.46 35.24 -24.43
N ALA A 83 -31.70 35.22 -24.88
CA ALA A 83 -32.35 36.36 -25.52
C ALA A 83 -33.77 36.54 -24.98
N ARG A 84 -34.17 37.80 -24.74
CA ARG A 84 -35.54 38.16 -24.34
C ARG A 84 -36.21 38.88 -25.49
N VAL A 85 -37.35 38.37 -25.93
CA VAL A 85 -38.05 38.81 -27.13
C VAL A 85 -39.52 39.03 -26.82
N LYS A 86 -40.12 40.10 -27.33
CA LYS A 86 -41.57 40.32 -27.27
C LYS A 86 -42.15 40.65 -28.64
N ALA A 87 -43.33 40.13 -28.93
CA ALA A 87 -44.07 40.50 -30.13
C ALA A 87 -44.75 41.84 -29.94
N VAL A 88 -44.65 42.73 -30.93
CA VAL A 88 -45.24 44.09 -30.91
C VAL A 88 -46.48 44.17 -31.79
N SER A 89 -46.42 43.62 -32.99
CA SER A 89 -47.54 43.61 -33.95
C SER A 89 -47.32 42.57 -35.06
N GLY A 90 -48.35 42.28 -35.85
CA GLY A 90 -48.24 41.38 -37.02
C GLY A 90 -48.24 39.89 -36.66
N ALA A 91 -47.91 39.02 -37.62
CA ALA A 91 -47.96 37.57 -37.39
C ALA A 91 -46.91 37.13 -36.34
N PHE A 92 -47.27 36.23 -35.42
CA PHE A 92 -46.32 35.76 -34.42
C PHE A 92 -45.26 34.81 -35.01
N PRO A 93 -43.96 35.10 -34.84
CA PRO A 93 -42.88 34.17 -35.18
C PRO A 93 -42.59 33.18 -34.04
N ASN A 94 -41.77 32.17 -34.33
CA ASN A 94 -41.07 31.42 -33.29
C ASN A 94 -39.66 31.98 -33.12
N VAL A 95 -39.13 31.89 -31.90
CA VAL A 95 -37.78 32.31 -31.53
C VAL A 95 -36.99 31.11 -31.03
N GLN A 96 -35.75 30.98 -31.46
CA GLN A 96 -34.80 30.02 -30.91
C GLN A 96 -33.42 30.66 -30.85
N ILE A 97 -32.61 30.29 -29.85
CA ILE A 97 -31.18 30.62 -29.88
C ILE A 97 -30.54 29.87 -31.03
N ALA A 98 -29.61 30.51 -31.71
CA ALA A 98 -28.91 29.91 -32.82
C ALA A 98 -27.49 30.48 -32.97
N GLY A 99 -26.62 29.70 -33.59
CA GLY A 99 -25.23 30.07 -33.83
C GLY A 99 -24.72 29.65 -35.20
N TRP A 100 -23.48 30.01 -35.50
CA TRP A 100 -22.69 29.49 -36.61
C TRP A 100 -21.32 29.06 -36.07
N ALA A 101 -20.94 27.81 -36.31
CA ALA A 101 -19.73 27.20 -35.77
C ALA A 101 -18.52 27.46 -36.68
N GLY A 102 -17.61 28.32 -36.25
CA GLY A 102 -16.41 28.69 -37.01
C GLY A 102 -15.19 27.86 -36.65
N ARG A 103 -14.43 27.46 -37.66
CA ARG A 103 -13.09 26.88 -37.50
C ARG A 103 -12.03 27.98 -37.39
N ALA A 104 -10.83 27.62 -36.94
CA ALA A 104 -9.71 28.55 -36.81
C ALA A 104 -9.23 29.16 -38.16
N ASP A 105 -9.61 28.55 -39.29
CA ASP A 105 -9.35 29.06 -40.64
C ASP A 105 -10.55 29.85 -41.23
N ASP A 106 -11.50 30.23 -40.38
CA ASP A 106 -12.75 30.93 -40.71
C ASP A 106 -13.70 30.15 -41.63
N SER A 107 -13.50 28.84 -41.80
CA SER A 107 -14.45 27.97 -42.51
C SER A 107 -15.56 27.46 -41.59
N HIS A 108 -16.73 27.11 -42.17
CA HIS A 108 -17.87 26.56 -41.43
C HIS A 108 -17.61 25.12 -41.00
N ALA A 109 -17.80 24.84 -39.71
CA ALA A 109 -17.77 23.50 -39.17
C ALA A 109 -19.14 22.82 -39.35
N THR A 110 -19.24 21.91 -40.31
CA THR A 110 -20.50 21.24 -40.66
C THR A 110 -20.80 20.03 -39.77
N GLY A 111 -22.09 19.71 -39.56
CA GLY A 111 -22.52 18.49 -38.88
C GLY A 111 -22.87 18.67 -37.40
N TYR A 112 -22.84 19.91 -36.91
CA TYR A 112 -23.23 20.26 -35.55
C TYR A 112 -24.66 20.79 -35.48
N VAL A 113 -25.29 20.63 -34.31
CA VAL A 113 -26.57 21.27 -34.00
C VAL A 113 -26.28 22.75 -33.70
N GLU A 114 -26.79 23.64 -34.55
CA GLU A 114 -26.54 25.08 -34.47
C GLU A 114 -27.74 25.89 -33.97
N VAL A 115 -28.81 25.21 -33.55
CA VAL A 115 -30.05 25.81 -33.08
C VAL A 115 -30.49 25.14 -31.78
N GLY A 116 -30.92 25.94 -30.81
CA GLY A 116 -31.50 25.48 -29.56
C GLY A 116 -33.00 25.21 -29.66
N PRO A 117 -33.67 24.94 -28.52
CA PRO A 117 -35.12 24.78 -28.46
C PRO A 117 -35.87 26.02 -28.98
N SER A 118 -36.95 25.78 -29.75
CA SER A 118 -37.78 26.84 -30.32
C SER A 118 -39.02 27.12 -29.48
N VAL A 119 -39.34 28.39 -29.27
CA VAL A 119 -40.52 28.87 -28.54
C VAL A 119 -41.38 29.75 -29.46
N THR A 120 -42.69 29.50 -29.50
CA THR A 120 -43.64 30.32 -30.26
C THR A 120 -44.04 31.55 -29.47
N LEU A 121 -43.99 32.74 -30.08
CA LEU A 121 -44.65 33.91 -29.52
C LEU A 121 -46.17 33.77 -29.75
N ASP A 122 -47.01 34.08 -28.77
CA ASP A 122 -48.46 33.91 -28.91
C ASP A 122 -49.27 35.10 -28.37
N THR A 123 -48.61 36.03 -27.68
CA THR A 123 -49.21 37.18 -27.02
C THR A 123 -48.36 38.43 -27.26
N TYR A 124 -49.00 39.55 -27.57
CA TYR A 124 -48.29 40.83 -27.76
C TYR A 124 -47.91 41.45 -26.41
N GLY A 125 -46.71 42.01 -26.34
CA GLY A 125 -46.17 42.65 -25.13
C GLY A 125 -45.58 41.67 -24.11
N ASP A 126 -45.90 40.38 -24.20
CA ASP A 126 -45.31 39.36 -23.32
C ASP A 126 -43.83 39.16 -23.65
N ILE A 127 -43.01 39.18 -22.60
CA ILE A 127 -41.57 38.97 -22.70
C ILE A 127 -41.30 37.47 -22.61
N VAL A 128 -40.81 36.91 -23.72
CA VAL A 128 -40.41 35.51 -23.82
C VAL A 128 -38.88 35.43 -23.75
N GLU A 129 -38.37 34.70 -22.77
CA GLU A 129 -36.94 34.37 -22.67
C GLU A 129 -36.67 33.02 -23.34
N VAL A 130 -35.70 33.01 -24.26
CA VAL A 130 -35.16 31.78 -24.85
C VAL A 130 -33.70 31.63 -24.46
N SER A 131 -33.28 30.41 -24.17
CA SER A 131 -31.87 30.11 -23.91
C SER A 131 -31.44 28.79 -24.54
N ALA A 132 -30.15 28.66 -24.83
CA ALA A 132 -29.52 27.40 -25.20
C ALA A 132 -28.08 27.33 -24.66
N ILE A 133 -27.64 26.12 -24.36
CA ILE A 133 -26.29 25.82 -23.90
C ILE A 133 -25.50 25.20 -25.06
N VAL A 134 -24.38 25.84 -25.41
CA VAL A 134 -23.39 25.33 -26.36
C VAL A 134 -22.16 24.84 -25.61
N GLY A 135 -21.61 23.70 -26.01
CA GLY A 135 -20.41 23.15 -25.39
C GLY A 135 -19.81 22.00 -26.19
N MET A 136 -18.54 21.68 -25.92
CA MET A 136 -17.83 20.65 -26.68
C MET A 136 -18.12 19.20 -26.26
N GLY A 137 -18.74 19.00 -25.11
CA GLY A 137 -19.05 17.67 -24.57
C GLY A 137 -20.54 17.41 -24.61
N ASP A 138 -20.92 16.21 -25.05
CA ASP A 138 -22.30 15.70 -24.91
C ASP A 138 -22.57 15.41 -23.42
N ARG A 139 -23.16 16.40 -22.75
CA ARG A 139 -23.53 16.34 -21.34
C ARG A 139 -25.00 16.65 -21.20
N GLY A 140 -25.63 16.05 -20.20
CA GLY A 140 -27.03 16.35 -19.88
C GLY A 140 -27.25 17.86 -19.71
N GLY A 141 -28.15 18.41 -20.52
CA GLY A 141 -28.49 19.84 -20.53
C GLY A 141 -27.74 20.70 -21.56
N VAL A 142 -26.86 20.14 -22.40
CA VAL A 142 -26.25 20.85 -23.54
C VAL A 142 -27.15 20.72 -24.76
N ASP A 143 -27.60 21.84 -25.31
CA ASP A 143 -28.50 21.88 -26.48
C ASP A 143 -27.73 21.78 -27.80
N MET A 144 -26.58 22.44 -27.86
CA MET A 144 -25.74 22.57 -29.06
C MET A 144 -24.36 21.95 -28.79
N VAL A 145 -24.23 20.65 -29.05
CA VAL A 145 -22.97 19.92 -28.89
C VAL A 145 -22.08 20.14 -30.11
N TRP A 146 -21.00 20.89 -29.93
CA TRP A 146 -20.04 21.25 -30.98
C TRP A 146 -18.74 20.45 -30.83
N GLY A 147 -18.00 20.20 -31.90
CA GLY A 147 -16.78 19.39 -31.84
C GLY A 147 -15.52 20.22 -31.61
N GLN A 148 -14.39 19.52 -31.45
CA GLN A 148 -13.08 20.14 -31.18
C GLN A 148 -12.53 20.96 -32.37
N ASP A 149 -13.09 20.80 -33.57
CA ASP A 149 -12.70 21.61 -34.74
C ASP A 149 -13.35 23.01 -34.74
N VAL A 150 -14.31 23.28 -33.84
CA VAL A 150 -14.93 24.59 -33.68
C VAL A 150 -14.09 25.46 -32.76
N ALA A 151 -13.54 26.56 -33.30
CA ALA A 151 -12.70 27.51 -32.59
C ALA A 151 -13.49 28.68 -31.98
N TYR A 152 -14.61 29.04 -32.60
CA TYR A 152 -15.48 30.12 -32.12
C TYR A 152 -16.91 29.96 -32.66
N GLY A 153 -17.84 30.70 -32.07
CA GLY A 153 -19.21 30.83 -32.57
C GLY A 153 -19.60 32.27 -32.84
N HIS A 154 -20.41 32.47 -33.88
CA HIS A 154 -21.23 33.67 -34.03
C HIS A 154 -22.62 33.35 -33.47
N PHE A 155 -22.98 33.91 -32.32
CA PHE A 155 -24.20 33.56 -31.62
C PHE A 155 -25.27 34.65 -31.72
N GLY A 156 -26.52 34.23 -31.64
CA GLY A 156 -27.67 35.11 -31.49
C GLY A 156 -28.96 34.32 -31.49
N LEU A 157 -29.94 34.74 -32.29
CA LEU A 157 -31.24 34.08 -32.39
C LEU A 157 -31.73 33.97 -33.83
N ASP A 158 -32.64 33.03 -34.05
CA ASP A 158 -33.40 32.90 -35.29
C ASP A 158 -34.89 33.16 -35.04
N LEU A 159 -35.51 33.92 -35.93
CA LEU A 159 -36.96 33.99 -36.03
C LEU A 159 -37.43 33.09 -37.18
N THR A 160 -38.29 32.13 -36.87
CA THR A 160 -38.91 31.21 -37.85
C THR A 160 -40.42 31.40 -37.88
N GLY A 161 -41.13 30.67 -38.74
CA GLY A 161 -42.59 30.78 -38.88
C GLY A 161 -43.03 31.93 -39.79
N SER A 162 -44.23 32.47 -39.53
CA SER A 162 -44.91 33.44 -40.40
C SER A 162 -44.16 34.77 -40.53
N ASN A 163 -44.13 35.34 -41.74
CA ASN A 163 -43.54 36.65 -42.00
C ASN A 163 -44.53 37.80 -41.69
N GLY A 164 -43.99 39.00 -41.49
CA GLY A 164 -44.75 40.23 -41.27
C GLY A 164 -44.94 40.61 -39.79
N GLY A 165 -44.48 39.78 -38.85
CA GLY A 165 -44.40 40.11 -37.43
C GLY A 165 -43.31 41.12 -37.12
N VAL A 166 -43.58 42.01 -36.18
CA VAL A 166 -42.61 42.93 -35.58
C VAL A 166 -42.33 42.48 -34.16
N VAL A 167 -41.06 42.27 -33.83
CA VAL A 167 -40.59 41.91 -32.49
C VAL A 167 -39.65 42.97 -31.94
N ARG A 168 -39.58 43.08 -30.62
CA ARG A 168 -38.51 43.77 -29.90
C ARG A 168 -37.66 42.77 -29.17
N ILE A 169 -36.34 42.94 -29.25
CA ILE A 169 -35.33 42.01 -28.75
C ILE A 169 -34.43 42.79 -27.80
N ASP A 170 -34.38 42.37 -26.55
CA ASP A 170 -33.43 42.84 -25.53
C ASP A 170 -32.01 42.36 -25.86
N ASP A 171 -31.01 43.00 -25.28
CA ASP A 171 -29.60 42.65 -25.52
C ASP A 171 -29.35 41.14 -25.33
N ILE A 172 -28.60 40.53 -26.26
CA ILE A 172 -28.28 39.10 -26.17
C ILE A 172 -27.17 38.92 -25.14
N VAL A 173 -27.37 37.97 -24.24
CA VAL A 173 -26.46 37.67 -23.14
C VAL A 173 -25.76 36.35 -23.43
N ILE A 174 -24.43 36.32 -23.27
CA ILE A 174 -23.62 35.09 -23.33
C ILE A 174 -22.84 34.95 -22.02
N GLU A 175 -23.09 33.86 -21.30
CA GLU A 175 -22.50 33.57 -19.99
C GLU A 175 -21.68 32.29 -20.03
N ASP A 176 -20.49 32.30 -19.41
CA ASP A 176 -19.74 31.08 -19.12
C ASP A 176 -20.35 30.34 -17.92
N ILE A 177 -20.99 29.21 -18.20
CA ILE A 177 -21.61 28.33 -17.20
C ILE A 177 -20.83 27.04 -17.00
N THR A 178 -19.55 27.00 -17.39
CA THR A 178 -18.66 25.84 -17.25
C THR A 178 -18.64 25.29 -15.82
N GLU A 179 -18.79 26.17 -14.82
CA GLU A 179 -18.86 25.78 -13.41
C GLU A 179 -19.99 24.80 -13.08
N ALA A 180 -21.13 24.88 -13.77
CA ALA A 180 -22.25 23.97 -13.61
C ALA A 180 -21.92 22.52 -14.01
N PHE A 181 -20.85 22.35 -14.81
CA PHE A 181 -20.44 21.05 -15.34
C PHE A 181 -19.20 20.47 -14.67
N LEU A 182 -18.51 21.21 -13.77
CA LEU A 182 -17.23 20.81 -13.17
C LEU A 182 -17.28 19.51 -12.37
N ARG A 183 -18.36 19.26 -11.62
CA ARG A 183 -18.50 18.03 -10.81
C ARG A 183 -18.56 16.76 -11.66
N ASN A 184 -19.01 16.87 -12.91
CA ASN A 184 -19.04 15.75 -13.86
C ASN A 184 -17.70 15.60 -14.62
N MET A 185 -16.71 16.47 -14.37
CA MET A 185 -15.37 16.41 -14.97
C MET A 185 -14.33 15.80 -14.07
N MET A 186 -14.59 15.77 -12.76
CA MET A 186 -13.62 15.28 -11.80
C MET A 186 -13.65 13.76 -11.74
N ASP A 187 -12.48 13.16 -11.87
CA ASP A 187 -12.22 11.73 -11.76
C ASP A 187 -12.17 11.25 -10.30
N TRP A 188 -12.61 12.10 -9.35
CA TRP A 188 -12.63 11.83 -7.94
C TRP A 188 -13.92 12.25 -7.23
N VAL A 189 -14.11 11.69 -6.04
CA VAL A 189 -15.21 11.96 -5.10
C VAL A 189 -14.61 12.21 -3.72
N ASP A 190 -14.79 13.40 -3.14
CA ASP A 190 -14.19 13.76 -1.84
C ASP A 190 -15.12 13.33 -0.70
N VAL A 191 -14.55 12.70 0.33
CA VAL A 191 -15.28 12.29 1.54
C VAL A 191 -16.00 13.47 2.23
N ARG A 192 -15.49 14.69 2.09
CA ARG A 192 -16.14 15.90 2.62
C ARG A 192 -17.45 16.26 1.94
N ASP A 193 -17.59 15.96 0.65
CA ASP A 193 -18.87 16.15 -0.06
C ASP A 193 -19.98 15.24 0.50
N TYR A 194 -19.60 14.22 1.28
CA TYR A 194 -20.50 13.25 1.93
C TYR A 194 -20.58 13.45 3.45
N GLY A 195 -20.08 14.60 3.95
CA GLY A 195 -20.25 15.02 5.34
C GLY A 195 -19.11 14.63 6.29
N ALA A 196 -17.95 14.19 5.78
CA ALA A 196 -16.78 13.99 6.61
C ALA A 196 -16.29 15.33 7.19
N VAL A 197 -16.03 15.38 8.50
CA VAL A 197 -15.60 16.58 9.22
C VAL A 197 -14.08 16.71 9.17
N GLY A 198 -13.36 15.62 9.48
CA GLY A 198 -11.89 15.63 9.46
C GLY A 198 -11.25 16.41 10.62
N ASP A 199 -11.88 16.40 11.80
CA ASP A 199 -11.41 17.06 13.04
C ASP A 199 -10.65 16.11 14.01
N GLY A 200 -10.54 14.84 13.67
CA GLY A 200 -9.88 13.78 14.43
C GLY A 200 -10.70 13.23 15.59
N VAL A 201 -11.96 13.64 15.75
CA VAL A 201 -12.83 13.27 16.88
C VAL A 201 -14.17 12.72 16.39
N THR A 202 -14.77 13.36 15.40
CA THR A 202 -16.03 12.92 14.80
C THR A 202 -15.80 11.63 14.02
N ASP A 203 -16.66 10.62 14.22
CA ASP A 203 -16.56 9.36 13.46
C ASP A 203 -17.05 9.59 12.02
N ASP A 204 -16.09 9.68 11.11
CA ASP A 204 -16.28 10.01 9.71
C ASP A 204 -16.60 8.79 8.84
N LYS A 205 -16.70 7.58 9.43
CA LYS A 205 -16.88 6.34 8.67
C LYS A 205 -18.08 6.38 7.70
N ALA A 206 -19.22 6.89 8.16
CA ALA A 206 -20.43 6.92 7.34
C ALA A 206 -20.27 7.77 6.07
N ALA A 207 -19.49 8.85 6.16
CA ALA A 207 -19.17 9.69 5.00
C ALA A 207 -18.23 8.97 4.02
N PHE A 208 -17.26 8.21 4.54
CA PHE A 208 -16.37 7.39 3.72
C PHE A 208 -17.13 6.29 2.96
N ASP A 209 -18.01 5.55 3.65
CA ASP A 209 -18.83 4.50 3.01
C ASP A 209 -19.72 5.10 1.90
N ALA A 210 -20.29 6.28 2.13
CA ALA A 210 -21.13 6.97 1.15
C ALA A 210 -20.32 7.50 -0.05
N ALA A 211 -19.13 8.03 0.19
CA ALA A 211 -18.23 8.50 -0.87
C ALA A 211 -17.73 7.33 -1.73
N ASP A 212 -17.34 6.21 -1.13
CA ASP A 212 -16.91 5.01 -1.85
C ASP A 212 -18.04 4.42 -2.69
N ALA A 213 -19.25 4.31 -2.14
CA ALA A 213 -20.43 3.87 -2.89
C ALA A 213 -20.74 4.79 -4.09
N ALA A 214 -20.52 6.10 -3.94
CA ALA A 214 -20.78 7.08 -4.99
C ALA A 214 -19.64 7.25 -6.00
N ALA A 215 -18.43 6.79 -5.67
CA ALA A 215 -17.27 6.87 -6.54
C ALA A 215 -17.54 6.16 -7.88
N ASN A 216 -18.23 5.01 -7.86
CA ASN A 216 -18.65 4.28 -9.07
C ASN A 216 -17.50 4.10 -10.08
N GLY A 217 -16.31 3.73 -9.58
CA GLY A 217 -15.09 3.56 -10.37
C GLY A 217 -14.14 4.78 -10.42
N ARG A 218 -14.57 5.93 -9.89
CA ARG A 218 -13.71 7.11 -9.66
C ARG A 218 -12.85 6.93 -8.41
N THR A 219 -11.89 7.82 -8.22
CA THR A 219 -11.02 7.81 -7.03
C THR A 219 -11.72 8.47 -5.83
N VAL A 220 -11.70 7.86 -4.66
CA VAL A 220 -12.07 8.52 -3.40
C VAL A 220 -10.93 9.44 -2.98
N LEU A 221 -11.21 10.73 -2.85
CA LEU A 221 -10.27 11.71 -2.32
C LEU A 221 -10.52 11.90 -0.83
N VAL A 222 -9.49 11.69 -0.02
CA VAL A 222 -9.49 12.06 1.39
C VAL A 222 -8.76 13.37 1.52
N SER A 223 -9.48 14.49 1.39
CA SER A 223 -8.90 15.83 1.43
C SER A 223 -8.28 16.15 2.80
N LYS A 224 -7.39 17.16 2.85
CA LYS A 224 -6.64 17.53 4.07
C LYS A 224 -7.50 17.61 5.33
N GLY A 225 -7.16 16.82 6.35
CA GLY A 225 -7.84 16.74 7.65
C GLY A 225 -7.33 15.53 8.42
N THR A 226 -7.84 15.30 9.63
CA THR A 226 -7.64 14.06 10.36
C THR A 226 -8.99 13.40 10.57
N TYR A 227 -9.23 12.22 10.02
CA TYR A 227 -10.54 11.58 10.03
C TYR A 227 -10.53 10.43 11.04
N TYR A 228 -11.34 10.54 12.09
CA TYR A 228 -11.48 9.43 13.03
C TYR A 228 -12.42 8.39 12.43
N ILE A 229 -11.98 7.13 12.41
CA ILE A 229 -12.77 6.01 11.89
C ILE A 229 -12.90 4.99 13.03
N GLY A 230 -14.07 4.96 13.67
CA GLY A 230 -14.30 4.21 14.90
C GLY A 230 -14.60 2.72 14.71
N SER A 231 -14.84 2.27 13.47
CA SER A 231 -15.12 0.86 13.14
C SER A 231 -14.62 0.49 11.74
N ASN A 232 -14.61 -0.81 11.43
CA ASN A 232 -13.91 -1.33 10.26
C ASN A 232 -14.35 -0.62 8.97
N LEU A 233 -13.38 -0.22 8.16
CA LEU A 233 -13.58 0.51 6.92
C LEU A 233 -12.98 -0.29 5.76
N THR A 234 -13.80 -0.52 4.74
CA THR A 234 -13.38 -1.06 3.44
C THR A 234 -13.59 0.03 2.41
N ILE A 235 -12.60 0.24 1.54
CA ILE A 235 -12.71 1.13 0.38
C ILE A 235 -12.49 0.28 -0.87
N ASP A 236 -13.55 0.11 -1.66
CA ASP A 236 -13.57 -0.70 -2.88
C ASP A 236 -13.02 0.06 -4.09
N SER A 237 -13.12 1.39 -4.05
CA SER A 237 -12.63 2.29 -5.10
C SER A 237 -11.13 2.61 -4.92
N PRO A 238 -10.45 3.11 -5.98
CA PRO A 238 -9.13 3.69 -5.78
C PRO A 238 -9.22 4.84 -4.77
N VAL A 239 -8.20 5.04 -3.93
CA VAL A 239 -8.19 6.10 -2.92
C VAL A 239 -6.93 6.93 -3.01
N ARG A 240 -7.05 8.23 -2.75
CA ARG A 240 -5.94 9.17 -2.61
C ARG A 240 -6.06 9.92 -1.29
N PHE A 241 -5.02 9.84 -0.47
CA PHE A 241 -4.95 10.53 0.82
C PHE A 241 -4.18 11.85 0.70
N GLU A 242 -4.84 12.96 1.05
CA GLU A 242 -4.20 14.25 1.35
C GLU A 242 -4.33 14.61 2.84
N GLY A 243 -5.31 14.01 3.55
CA GLY A 243 -5.42 13.97 5.00
C GLY A 243 -5.04 12.60 5.56
N THR A 244 -5.15 12.43 6.88
CA THR A 244 -4.80 11.19 7.58
C THR A 244 -5.99 10.60 8.34
N LEU A 245 -5.90 9.33 8.68
CA LEU A 245 -6.86 8.58 9.48
C LEU A 245 -6.35 8.41 10.91
N SER A 246 -7.29 8.45 11.87
CA SER A 246 -7.08 8.03 13.26
C SER A 246 -7.98 6.84 13.54
N MET A 247 -7.40 5.70 13.89
CA MET A 247 -8.11 4.42 14.03
C MET A 247 -7.63 3.67 15.27
N PRO A 248 -8.53 3.13 16.11
CA PRO A 248 -8.14 2.21 17.19
C PRO A 248 -7.44 0.95 16.65
N ASP A 249 -6.55 0.33 17.44
CA ASP A 249 -5.73 -0.82 16.99
C ASP A 249 -6.56 -1.97 16.41
N ASN A 250 -7.68 -2.30 17.03
CA ASN A 250 -8.58 -3.39 16.62
C ASN A 250 -9.48 -3.05 15.42
N VAL A 251 -9.42 -1.82 14.90
CA VAL A 251 -10.23 -1.36 13.77
C VAL A 251 -9.41 -1.45 12.48
N ARG A 252 -9.97 -2.12 11.48
CA ARG A 252 -9.28 -2.45 10.23
C ARG A 252 -9.55 -1.43 9.14
N LEU A 253 -8.52 -1.12 8.36
CA LEU A 253 -8.62 -0.43 7.08
C LEU A 253 -8.30 -1.43 5.95
N SER A 254 -9.26 -1.69 5.08
CA SER A 254 -9.10 -2.56 3.90
C SER A 254 -9.18 -1.73 2.63
N LEU A 255 -8.05 -1.55 1.94
CA LEU A 255 -7.97 -0.85 0.65
C LEU A 255 -7.93 -1.88 -0.48
N ILE A 256 -9.01 -2.05 -1.23
CA ILE A 256 -9.10 -3.13 -2.22
C ILE A 256 -8.31 -2.83 -3.50
N ARG A 257 -8.27 -1.57 -3.95
CA ARG A 257 -7.55 -1.18 -5.19
C ARG A 257 -6.17 -0.56 -4.97
N ASN A 258 -5.82 -0.23 -3.73
CA ASN A 258 -4.54 0.38 -3.33
C ASN A 258 -3.91 -0.40 -2.15
N PHE A 259 -3.84 -1.72 -2.27
CA PHE A 259 -3.28 -2.56 -1.22
C PHE A 259 -1.75 -2.58 -1.29
N ASP A 260 -1.13 -1.51 -0.81
CA ASP A 260 0.33 -1.34 -0.76
C ASP A 260 0.72 -0.45 0.43
N LEU A 261 1.93 -0.63 0.97
CA LEU A 261 2.40 0.15 2.11
C LEU A 261 2.43 1.67 1.84
N PRO A 262 2.90 2.19 0.68
CA PRO A 262 2.85 3.62 0.39
C PRO A 262 1.48 4.25 0.65
N THR A 263 0.40 3.62 0.17
CA THR A 263 -0.95 4.14 0.38
C THR A 263 -1.36 4.11 1.85
N TYR A 264 -1.00 3.05 2.59
CA TYR A 264 -1.23 3.02 4.04
C TYR A 264 -0.40 4.09 4.77
N ILE A 265 0.83 4.38 4.32
CA ILE A 265 1.64 5.47 4.89
C ILE A 265 0.96 6.81 4.65
N ASP A 266 0.46 7.06 3.44
CA ASP A 266 -0.28 8.29 3.14
C ASP A 266 -1.56 8.39 3.98
N ALA A 267 -2.21 7.26 4.27
CA ALA A 267 -3.39 7.21 5.12
C ALA A 267 -3.10 7.54 6.60
N PHE A 268 -1.94 7.20 7.14
CA PHE A 268 -1.66 7.37 8.59
C PHE A 268 -0.61 8.43 8.92
N GLY A 269 0.27 8.78 7.99
CA GLY A 269 1.43 9.65 8.22
C GLY A 269 2.51 9.03 9.11
N ASP A 270 2.45 7.72 9.37
CA ASP A 270 3.37 6.97 10.24
C ASP A 270 3.64 5.58 9.63
N GLU A 271 4.92 5.26 9.37
CA GLU A 271 5.29 4.03 8.69
C GLU A 271 5.01 2.75 9.48
N VAL A 272 5.18 2.79 10.81
CA VAL A 272 5.02 1.62 11.66
C VAL A 272 3.54 1.28 11.83
N LEU A 273 2.71 2.29 12.09
CA LEU A 273 1.27 2.15 12.16
C LEU A 273 0.69 1.71 10.82
N ALA A 274 1.14 2.32 9.72
CA ALA A 274 0.76 1.92 8.37
C ALA A 274 1.06 0.45 8.10
N PHE A 275 2.27 -0.02 8.43
CA PHE A 275 2.63 -1.43 8.27
C PHE A 275 1.75 -2.34 9.13
N LYS A 276 1.52 -1.99 10.41
CA LYS A 276 0.64 -2.77 11.30
C LYS A 276 -0.78 -2.88 10.74
N LYS A 277 -1.35 -1.78 10.22
CA LYS A 277 -2.69 -1.75 9.62
C LYS A 277 -2.76 -2.49 8.28
N ALA A 278 -1.73 -2.39 7.44
CA ALA A 278 -1.64 -3.14 6.20
C ALA A 278 -1.52 -4.66 6.46
N PHE A 279 -0.71 -5.06 7.44
CA PHE A 279 -0.60 -6.46 7.87
C PHE A 279 -1.89 -6.98 8.51
N GLN A 280 -2.55 -6.17 9.33
CA GLN A 280 -3.87 -6.47 9.88
C GLN A 280 -4.87 -6.79 8.76
N ALA A 281 -4.89 -5.98 7.70
CA ALA A 281 -5.77 -6.15 6.56
C ALA A 281 -5.38 -7.40 5.73
N LEU A 282 -4.08 -7.66 5.51
CA LEU A 282 -3.56 -8.85 4.81
C LEU A 282 -4.15 -10.15 5.38
N LEU A 283 -4.22 -10.27 6.70
CA LEU A 283 -4.73 -11.47 7.36
C LEU A 283 -6.26 -11.46 7.54
N ASN A 284 -6.92 -10.32 7.35
CA ASN A 284 -8.39 -10.16 7.47
C ASN A 284 -9.11 -10.13 6.11
N TYR A 285 -8.48 -10.63 5.06
CA TYR A 285 -8.98 -10.71 3.67
C TYR A 285 -9.23 -9.34 3.01
N THR A 286 -8.27 -8.91 2.20
CA THR A 286 -8.35 -7.71 1.33
C THR A 286 -8.54 -8.07 -0.15
N ASP A 287 -8.99 -9.28 -0.48
CA ASP A 287 -8.85 -9.91 -1.81
C ASP A 287 -7.39 -10.04 -2.32
N HIS A 288 -6.42 -9.58 -1.54
CA HIS A 288 -4.99 -9.70 -1.80
C HIS A 288 -4.35 -10.78 -0.92
N GLN A 289 -3.39 -11.50 -1.50
CA GLN A 289 -2.53 -12.42 -0.77
C GLN A 289 -1.11 -11.87 -0.54
N ILE A 290 -0.79 -10.70 -1.09
CA ILE A 290 0.53 -10.07 -1.08
C ILE A 290 0.39 -8.64 -0.59
N LEU A 291 1.13 -8.29 0.47
CA LEU A 291 1.39 -6.91 0.86
C LEU A 291 2.70 -6.46 0.22
N ASP A 292 2.62 -5.53 -0.74
CA ASP A 292 3.78 -4.89 -1.34
C ASP A 292 4.19 -3.66 -0.51
N LEU A 293 5.44 -3.63 -0.05
CA LEU A 293 5.98 -2.50 0.70
C LEU A 293 6.44 -1.35 -0.21
N GLY A 294 6.41 -1.53 -1.53
CA GLY A 294 6.62 -0.45 -2.51
C GLY A 294 8.02 0.17 -2.51
N GLY A 295 9.03 -0.58 -2.08
CA GLY A 295 10.41 -0.09 -1.89
C GLY A 295 10.57 0.88 -0.72
N ARG A 296 9.54 1.04 0.13
CA ARG A 296 9.61 1.94 1.28
C ARG A 296 10.54 1.39 2.35
N ARG A 297 11.21 2.33 3.01
CA ARG A 297 11.89 2.11 4.29
C ARG A 297 10.92 2.43 5.43
N ILE A 298 10.89 1.56 6.43
CA ILE A 298 10.16 1.73 7.67
C ILE A 298 11.21 1.95 8.76
N ASP A 299 11.24 3.16 9.33
CA ASP A 299 12.06 3.44 10.50
C ASP A 299 11.38 2.90 11.75
N ILE A 300 12.08 2.02 12.47
CA ILE A 300 11.55 1.31 13.64
C ILE A 300 12.48 1.48 14.83
N ASP A 301 11.90 1.71 16.00
CA ASP A 301 12.60 1.92 17.27
C ASP A 301 12.21 0.89 18.34
N GLY A 302 11.50 -0.17 17.94
CA GLY A 302 11.09 -1.28 18.79
C GLY A 302 10.46 -2.44 18.01
N PRO A 303 10.24 -3.60 18.65
CA PRO A 303 9.71 -4.79 18.01
C PRO A 303 8.26 -4.63 17.55
N ILE A 304 7.90 -5.30 16.45
CA ILE A 304 6.51 -5.41 15.99
C ILE A 304 5.95 -6.76 16.41
N ASP A 305 5.05 -6.76 17.39
CA ASP A 305 4.22 -7.94 17.68
C ASP A 305 3.20 -8.12 16.55
N MET A 306 3.44 -9.15 15.75
CA MET A 306 2.66 -9.42 14.55
C MET A 306 1.25 -9.93 14.90
N GLN A 307 1.07 -10.61 16.04
CA GLN A 307 -0.26 -11.04 16.45
C GLN A 307 -1.05 -9.84 16.98
N ALA A 308 -0.42 -8.98 17.80
CA ALA A 308 -1.09 -7.80 18.34
C ALA A 308 -1.54 -6.83 17.24
N ALA A 309 -0.75 -6.71 16.16
CA ALA A 309 -1.14 -5.92 14.98
C ALA A 309 -2.46 -6.41 14.34
N VAL A 310 -2.74 -7.70 14.42
CA VAL A 310 -3.94 -8.32 13.84
C VAL A 310 -5.09 -8.38 14.86
N SER A 311 -4.77 -8.71 16.11
CA SER A 311 -5.60 -8.74 17.32
C SER A 311 -6.76 -9.75 17.37
N ASN A 312 -7.30 -10.22 16.24
CA ASN A 312 -8.57 -10.94 16.22
C ASN A 312 -8.48 -12.45 15.97
N PHE A 313 -7.29 -13.02 15.75
CA PHE A 313 -7.07 -14.46 15.74
C PHE A 313 -5.66 -14.84 16.16
N ASN A 314 -5.55 -16.05 16.72
CA ASN A 314 -4.29 -16.57 17.25
C ASN A 314 -3.55 -17.49 16.28
N SER A 315 -4.19 -17.90 15.19
CA SER A 315 -3.58 -18.78 14.19
C SER A 315 -3.98 -18.39 12.79
N PHE A 316 -3.05 -18.48 11.84
CA PHE A 316 -3.31 -18.20 10.43
C PHE A 316 -2.61 -19.24 9.56
N LEU A 317 -3.40 -19.93 8.72
CA LEU A 317 -2.91 -21.13 8.03
C LEU A 317 -2.80 -20.95 6.52
N ILE A 318 -3.31 -19.87 5.93
CA ILE A 318 -3.35 -19.69 4.47
C ILE A 318 -2.11 -18.94 4.01
N ARG A 319 -1.69 -19.11 2.75
CA ARG A 319 -0.53 -18.40 2.22
C ARG A 319 -0.73 -16.88 2.23
N ARG A 320 0.26 -16.15 2.74
CA ARG A 320 0.38 -14.68 2.65
C ARG A 320 1.83 -14.27 2.43
N VAL A 321 2.01 -13.12 1.77
CA VAL A 321 3.33 -12.61 1.39
C VAL A 321 3.51 -11.17 1.84
N ILE A 322 4.68 -10.83 2.36
CA ILE A 322 5.16 -9.46 2.56
C ILE A 322 6.37 -9.28 1.65
N ARG A 323 6.46 -8.18 0.88
CA ARG A 323 7.58 -8.03 -0.07
C ARG A 323 8.07 -6.62 -0.35
N ASN A 324 9.26 -6.52 -0.94
CA ASN A 324 9.80 -5.31 -1.59
C ASN A 324 9.91 -4.10 -0.64
N GLY A 325 10.68 -4.19 0.44
CA GLY A 325 10.85 -3.06 1.36
C GLY A 325 12.04 -3.20 2.29
N GLN A 326 12.21 -2.24 3.20
CA GLN A 326 13.29 -2.23 4.17
C GLN A 326 12.75 -1.89 5.56
N PHE A 327 13.12 -2.68 6.56
CA PHE A 327 13.03 -2.31 7.97
C PHE A 327 14.37 -1.74 8.41
N PHE A 328 14.39 -0.49 8.85
CA PHE A 328 15.60 0.20 9.28
C PHE A 328 15.52 0.53 10.76
N VAL A 329 16.42 -0.09 11.54
CA VAL A 329 16.41 0.00 12.99
C VAL A 329 17.11 1.26 13.48
N GLN A 330 16.40 2.03 14.30
CA GLN A 330 16.92 3.16 15.06
C GLN A 330 17.36 2.69 16.45
N ASP A 331 18.41 3.33 16.99
CA ASP A 331 18.88 3.09 18.36
C ASP A 331 17.80 3.52 19.36
N SER A 332 17.45 2.62 20.28
CA SER A 332 16.35 2.80 21.22
C SER A 332 16.42 1.77 22.35
N PRO A 333 16.07 2.15 23.59
CA PRO A 333 16.01 1.21 24.72
C PRO A 333 14.93 0.14 24.56
N ASN A 334 13.97 0.29 23.64
CA ASN A 334 12.96 -0.75 23.41
C ASN A 334 13.56 -2.05 22.82
N TRP A 335 14.80 -2.00 22.34
CA TRP A 335 15.54 -3.16 21.84
C TRP A 335 16.27 -3.93 22.93
N ASP A 336 16.39 -3.39 24.14
CA ASP A 336 17.09 -4.05 25.25
C ASP A 336 16.43 -5.40 25.56
N PRO A 337 17.21 -6.48 25.71
CA PRO A 337 16.66 -7.79 25.99
C PRO A 337 16.12 -7.88 27.42
N ASP A 338 14.98 -8.56 27.60
CA ASP A 338 14.50 -8.88 28.95
C ASP A 338 15.28 -10.08 29.48
N VAL A 339 15.83 -10.00 30.70
CA VAL A 339 16.61 -11.09 31.30
C VAL A 339 16.02 -11.49 32.64
N ALA A 340 15.77 -12.80 32.81
CA ALA A 340 15.34 -13.38 34.07
C ALA A 340 16.28 -14.52 34.48
N SER A 341 16.50 -14.68 35.78
CA SER A 341 17.18 -15.85 36.35
C SER A 341 16.21 -16.56 37.27
N SER A 342 16.01 -17.87 37.06
CA SER A 342 15.04 -18.64 37.83
C SER A 342 15.51 -20.06 38.09
N SER A 343 15.27 -20.54 39.31
CA SER A 343 15.44 -21.94 39.66
C SER A 343 14.29 -22.76 39.11
N ALA A 344 14.60 -23.89 38.47
CA ALA A 344 13.62 -24.84 37.98
C ALA A 344 14.13 -26.28 38.13
N SER A 345 13.19 -27.22 38.07
CA SER A 345 13.47 -28.66 38.09
C SER A 345 13.30 -29.27 36.70
N TYR A 346 14.18 -30.20 36.35
CA TYR A 346 14.14 -30.96 35.10
C TYR A 346 14.04 -32.45 35.40
N ASN A 347 13.22 -33.15 34.62
CA ASN A 347 13.10 -34.61 34.68
C ASN A 347 13.23 -35.18 33.26
N PRO A 348 14.25 -36.01 32.94
CA PRO A 348 14.41 -36.58 31.61
C PRO A 348 13.26 -37.50 31.20
N ALA A 349 12.42 -37.97 32.13
CA ALA A 349 11.18 -38.70 31.80
C ALA A 349 10.06 -37.80 31.23
N ASN A 350 10.18 -36.48 31.42
CA ASN A 350 9.37 -35.48 30.72
C ASN A 350 10.31 -34.42 30.08
N PRO A 351 11.01 -34.81 29.00
CA PRO A 351 12.22 -34.14 28.54
C PRO A 351 11.99 -32.74 27.98
N TYR A 352 10.75 -32.36 27.68
CA TYR A 352 10.43 -31.02 27.17
C TYR A 352 9.93 -30.07 28.26
N GLN A 353 9.92 -30.45 29.54
CA GLN A 353 9.32 -29.62 30.59
C GLN A 353 10.32 -29.21 31.66
N LEU A 354 10.28 -27.93 32.04
CA LEU A 354 10.79 -27.46 33.32
C LEU A 354 9.61 -27.22 34.26
N THR A 355 9.73 -27.67 35.50
CA THR A 355 8.69 -27.55 36.54
C THR A 355 9.24 -26.85 37.78
N SER A 356 8.35 -26.48 38.70
CA SER A 356 8.73 -25.74 39.91
C SER A 356 9.54 -24.47 39.59
N VAL A 357 9.20 -23.82 38.48
CA VAL A 357 9.90 -22.64 37.99
C VAL A 357 9.57 -21.46 38.90
N ALA A 358 10.57 -20.95 39.61
CA ALA A 358 10.39 -19.80 40.50
C ALA A 358 10.09 -18.53 39.68
N ASN A 359 9.23 -17.65 40.20
CA ASN A 359 8.90 -16.38 39.54
C ASN A 359 8.52 -16.51 38.06
N ILE A 360 7.82 -17.60 37.69
CA ILE A 360 7.53 -17.93 36.29
C ILE A 360 6.83 -16.83 35.51
N ALA A 361 6.12 -15.91 36.19
CA ALA A 361 5.48 -14.76 35.56
C ALA A 361 6.46 -13.79 34.86
N GLN A 362 7.77 -13.90 35.10
CA GLN A 362 8.81 -13.14 34.40
C GLN A 362 9.35 -13.85 33.15
N ILE A 363 8.90 -15.08 32.89
CA ILE A 363 9.38 -15.91 31.79
C ILE A 363 8.28 -15.96 30.72
N VAL A 364 8.65 -15.64 29.48
CA VAL A 364 7.72 -15.58 28.35
C VAL A 364 8.19 -16.44 27.17
N PRO A 365 7.28 -16.87 26.28
CA PRO A 365 7.66 -17.54 25.04
C PRO A 365 8.70 -16.76 24.24
N GLY A 366 9.62 -17.48 23.60
CA GLY A 366 10.71 -16.91 22.81
C GLY A 366 11.97 -16.57 23.60
N MET A 367 11.97 -16.73 24.94
CA MET A 367 13.19 -16.57 25.74
C MET A 367 14.19 -17.70 25.45
N LEU A 368 15.43 -17.34 25.10
CA LEU A 368 16.56 -18.27 25.05
C LEU A 368 16.89 -18.73 26.47
N ILE A 369 17.16 -20.02 26.64
CA ILE A 369 17.54 -20.61 27.92
C ILE A 369 19.02 -20.95 27.89
N THR A 370 19.74 -20.60 28.95
CA THR A 370 21.12 -21.02 29.16
C THR A 370 21.32 -21.55 30.58
N GLY A 371 22.25 -22.48 30.74
CA GLY A 371 22.52 -23.16 32.00
C GLY A 371 23.30 -24.46 31.77
N ASN A 372 23.71 -25.11 32.85
CA ASN A 372 24.40 -26.38 32.75
C ASN A 372 23.48 -27.47 32.15
N GLY A 373 23.98 -28.22 31.16
CA GLY A 373 23.19 -29.23 30.45
C GLY A 373 22.18 -28.67 29.43
N VAL A 374 22.16 -27.35 29.20
CA VAL A 374 21.33 -26.74 28.15
C VAL A 374 22.13 -26.71 26.84
N GLY A 375 21.61 -27.37 25.80
CA GLY A 375 22.18 -27.30 24.44
C GLY A 375 22.04 -25.90 23.82
N ARG A 376 22.67 -25.68 22.66
CA ARG A 376 22.51 -24.41 21.96
C ARG A 376 21.08 -24.25 21.47
N GLU A 377 20.63 -23.00 21.38
CA GLU A 377 19.35 -22.63 20.77
C GLU A 377 18.13 -23.37 21.37
N VAL A 378 18.14 -23.60 22.69
CA VAL A 378 17.00 -24.07 23.47
C VAL A 378 16.20 -22.87 23.97
N TYR A 379 14.90 -22.85 23.70
CA TYR A 379 14.02 -21.73 24.00
C TYR A 379 12.82 -22.15 24.85
N VAL A 380 12.19 -21.16 25.49
CA VAL A 380 10.85 -21.29 26.06
C VAL A 380 9.83 -21.29 24.92
N ARG A 381 9.15 -22.41 24.72
CA ARG A 381 8.10 -22.59 23.71
C ARG A 381 6.73 -22.15 24.22
N ASP A 382 6.42 -22.47 25.47
CA ASP A 382 5.12 -22.18 26.09
C ASP A 382 5.27 -22.08 27.62
N VAL A 383 4.37 -21.35 28.28
CA VAL A 383 4.43 -21.07 29.72
C VAL A 383 3.08 -21.29 30.37
N ASN A 384 3.06 -22.07 31.45
CA ASN A 384 1.89 -22.23 32.32
C ASN A 384 2.19 -21.67 33.71
N VAL A 385 1.78 -20.42 33.91
CA VAL A 385 1.98 -19.67 35.17
C VAL A 385 1.30 -20.36 36.35
N GLY A 386 0.07 -20.88 36.17
CA GLY A 386 -0.70 -21.52 37.24
C GLY A 386 -0.10 -22.84 37.73
N ALA A 387 0.63 -23.54 36.85
CA ALA A 387 1.32 -24.80 37.17
C ALA A 387 2.81 -24.63 37.52
N SER A 388 3.34 -23.40 37.48
CA SER A 388 4.77 -23.12 37.61
C SER A 388 5.64 -24.02 36.70
N SER A 389 5.20 -24.20 35.46
CA SER A 389 5.88 -25.02 34.46
C SER A 389 5.96 -24.34 33.11
N LEU A 390 7.01 -24.64 32.36
CA LEU A 390 7.18 -24.19 30.98
C LEU A 390 7.59 -25.34 30.08
N THR A 391 7.34 -25.18 28.79
CA THR A 391 7.74 -26.14 27.77
C THR A 391 8.95 -25.63 26.99
N LEU A 392 9.93 -26.50 26.80
CA LEU A 392 11.16 -26.26 26.06
C LEU A 392 10.96 -26.48 24.56
N SER A 393 11.78 -25.82 23.73
CA SER A 393 11.88 -26.11 22.30
C SER A 393 12.58 -27.44 22.02
N GLN A 394 13.54 -27.83 22.87
CA GLN A 394 14.29 -29.07 22.80
C GLN A 394 14.63 -29.61 24.21
N PRO A 395 14.91 -30.91 24.36
CA PRO A 395 15.37 -31.48 25.63
C PRO A 395 16.75 -30.98 26.07
N LEU A 396 17.06 -31.25 27.34
CA LEU A 396 18.35 -30.92 27.97
C LEU A 396 19.19 -32.18 28.18
N TYR A 397 20.51 -32.06 28.04
CA TYR A 397 21.46 -33.15 28.23
C TYR A 397 22.08 -33.10 29.63
N GLY A 398 21.82 -34.12 30.46
CA GLY A 398 22.44 -34.25 31.79
C GLY A 398 22.44 -33.02 32.72
N PRO A 399 21.39 -32.18 32.79
CA PRO A 399 21.34 -31.09 33.77
C PRO A 399 21.25 -31.62 35.20
N SER A 400 21.56 -30.78 36.19
CA SER A 400 21.21 -31.11 37.58
C SER A 400 19.69 -31.17 37.75
N PRO A 401 19.13 -32.08 38.57
CA PRO A 401 17.67 -32.22 38.73
C PRO A 401 16.96 -30.92 39.12
N SER A 402 17.64 -30.04 39.84
CA SER A 402 17.22 -28.66 40.12
C SER A 402 18.44 -27.75 40.02
N GLN A 403 18.29 -26.63 39.32
CA GLN A 403 19.33 -25.62 39.15
C GLN A 403 18.74 -24.27 38.73
N THR A 404 19.58 -23.24 38.69
CA THR A 404 19.22 -21.93 38.15
C THR A 404 19.53 -21.87 36.67
N TYR A 405 18.57 -21.38 35.89
CA TYR A 405 18.69 -21.09 34.46
C TYR A 405 18.61 -19.58 34.24
N THR A 406 19.26 -19.11 33.18
CA THR A 406 19.11 -17.75 32.68
C THR A 406 18.23 -17.77 31.43
N PHE A 407 17.24 -16.89 31.41
CA PHE A 407 16.26 -16.71 30.35
C PHE A 407 16.46 -15.32 29.73
N THR A 408 16.60 -15.25 28.41
CA THR A 408 16.86 -14.00 27.70
C THR A 408 15.88 -13.81 26.56
N ARG A 409 15.07 -12.75 26.61
CA ARG A 409 14.15 -12.36 25.54
C ARG A 409 14.80 -11.30 24.66
N TYR A 410 15.43 -11.76 23.58
CA TYR A 410 15.86 -10.87 22.50
C TYR A 410 14.65 -10.21 21.83
N LYS A 411 14.84 -9.00 21.31
CA LYS A 411 13.82 -8.21 20.62
C LYS A 411 14.00 -8.32 19.11
N TYR A 412 12.92 -8.62 18.40
CA TYR A 412 12.93 -8.91 16.95
C TYR A 412 12.12 -7.86 16.20
N ILE A 413 12.57 -7.50 15.00
CA ILE A 413 11.83 -6.60 14.11
C ILE A 413 10.42 -7.14 13.89
N LEU A 414 10.31 -8.40 13.47
CA LEU A 414 9.03 -9.09 13.32
C LEU A 414 8.93 -10.23 14.34
N ASP A 415 7.99 -10.09 15.26
CA ASP A 415 7.76 -11.05 16.32
C ASP A 415 6.43 -11.79 16.12
N PHE A 416 6.50 -13.05 15.67
CA PHE A 416 5.32 -13.89 15.49
C PHE A 416 5.01 -14.76 16.71
N SER A 417 5.72 -14.60 17.84
CA SER A 417 5.53 -15.45 19.02
C SER A 417 4.16 -15.27 19.70
N GLY A 418 3.48 -14.14 19.45
CA GLY A 418 2.11 -13.92 19.91
C GLY A 418 1.06 -14.81 19.22
N PHE A 419 1.36 -15.35 18.04
CA PHE A 419 0.51 -16.36 17.41
C PHE A 419 0.72 -17.73 18.06
N SER A 420 -0.31 -18.57 18.10
CA SER A 420 -0.17 -20.00 18.40
C SER A 420 0.36 -20.79 17.20
N GLN A 421 -0.01 -20.38 15.96
CA GLN A 421 0.42 -21.06 14.75
C GLN A 421 0.38 -20.19 13.50
N ILE A 422 1.45 -20.22 12.69
CA ILE A 422 1.50 -19.59 11.35
C ILE A 422 1.93 -20.62 10.32
N ASN A 423 1.12 -20.85 9.28
CA ASN A 423 1.53 -21.65 8.12
C ASN A 423 1.62 -20.79 6.87
N ARG A 424 2.56 -21.13 5.97
CA ARG A 424 2.62 -20.57 4.61
C ARG A 424 2.83 -19.06 4.56
N MET A 425 3.53 -18.48 5.53
CA MET A 425 3.95 -17.08 5.48
C MET A 425 5.22 -16.95 4.64
N THR A 426 5.25 -15.98 3.73
CA THR A 426 6.42 -15.69 2.89
C THR A 426 6.85 -14.24 3.10
N ILE A 427 8.15 -14.01 3.26
CA ILE A 427 8.74 -12.68 3.16
C ILE A 427 9.76 -12.73 2.03
N GLU A 428 9.61 -11.85 1.04
CA GLU A 428 10.46 -11.86 -0.15
C GLU A 428 11.00 -10.46 -0.51
N ASN A 429 12.25 -10.34 -0.94
CA ASN A 429 12.88 -9.07 -1.31
C ASN A 429 12.77 -7.99 -0.21
N VAL A 430 13.01 -8.38 1.05
CA VAL A 430 12.98 -7.47 2.20
C VAL A 430 14.36 -7.37 2.83
N GLU A 431 14.80 -6.14 3.09
CA GLU A 431 16.01 -5.88 3.88
C GLU A 431 15.66 -5.59 5.35
N PHE A 432 16.26 -6.33 6.26
CA PHE A 432 16.27 -6.13 7.70
C PHE A 432 17.61 -5.50 8.09
N GLN A 433 17.64 -4.17 8.13
CA GLN A 433 18.81 -3.39 8.53
C GLN A 433 18.79 -3.16 10.05
N MET A 434 19.33 -4.13 10.80
CA MET A 434 19.23 -4.19 12.27
C MET A 434 20.24 -3.29 13.00
N ASN A 435 21.26 -2.77 12.28
CA ASN A 435 22.25 -1.81 12.77
C ASN A 435 23.02 -2.20 14.05
N GLY A 436 22.94 -3.47 14.47
CA GLY A 436 23.54 -3.98 15.70
C GLY A 436 22.70 -3.76 16.96
N PHE A 437 21.45 -3.31 16.84
CA PHE A 437 20.55 -3.05 17.96
C PHE A 437 19.44 -4.09 18.10
N ALA A 438 18.96 -4.64 16.98
CA ALA A 438 17.82 -5.56 16.98
C ALA A 438 18.17 -6.93 16.37
N ASN A 439 17.17 -7.81 16.40
CA ASN A 439 17.20 -9.14 15.79
C ASN A 439 16.14 -9.22 14.68
N GLY A 440 16.27 -10.19 13.75
CA GLY A 440 15.46 -10.20 12.54
C GLY A 440 14.02 -10.65 12.77
N VAL A 441 13.78 -11.96 12.66
CA VAL A 441 12.44 -12.56 12.73
C VAL A 441 12.39 -13.64 13.80
N LEU A 442 11.40 -13.57 14.69
CA LEU A 442 11.03 -14.68 15.58
C LEU A 442 9.78 -15.36 15.02
N LEU A 443 9.91 -16.65 14.69
CA LEU A 443 8.80 -17.46 14.18
C LEU A 443 7.77 -17.77 15.27
N ALA A 444 6.55 -18.09 14.86
CA ALA A 444 5.50 -18.63 15.73
C ALA A 444 5.93 -19.95 16.42
N PRO A 445 5.37 -20.30 17.60
CA PRO A 445 5.72 -21.52 18.33
C PRO A 445 5.34 -22.80 17.59
N ALA A 446 4.38 -22.74 16.69
CA ALA A 446 4.03 -23.81 15.76
C ALA A 446 3.76 -23.23 14.37
N GLY A 447 3.81 -24.09 13.35
CA GLY A 447 3.69 -23.64 11.98
C GLY A 447 4.33 -24.61 11.00
N GLU A 448 4.16 -24.34 9.72
CA GLU A 448 4.91 -25.01 8.66
C GLU A 448 5.06 -24.08 7.45
N ASN A 449 6.08 -24.32 6.63
CA ASN A 449 6.26 -23.64 5.35
C ASN A 449 6.39 -22.11 5.52
N PHE A 450 7.23 -21.68 6.47
CA PHE A 450 7.67 -20.28 6.53
C PHE A 450 8.79 -20.07 5.51
N LEU A 451 8.66 -19.09 4.63
CA LEU A 451 9.59 -18.86 3.52
C LEU A 451 10.22 -17.48 3.67
N LEU A 452 11.54 -17.42 3.54
CA LEU A 452 12.33 -16.21 3.41
C LEU A 452 13.11 -16.30 2.11
N ASN A 453 12.80 -15.41 1.17
CA ASN A 453 13.36 -15.43 -0.17
C ASN A 453 14.02 -14.10 -0.53
N GLU A 454 15.27 -14.10 -0.97
CA GLU A 454 15.96 -12.89 -1.45
C GLU A 454 15.96 -11.75 -0.41
N CYS A 455 15.98 -12.11 0.87
CA CYS A 455 16.02 -11.16 1.98
C CYS A 455 17.46 -10.85 2.41
N PHE A 456 17.66 -9.67 2.96
CA PHE A 456 18.94 -9.23 3.54
C PHE A 456 18.78 -9.10 5.05
N PHE A 457 19.58 -9.83 5.82
CA PHE A 457 19.67 -9.75 7.28
C PHE A 457 21.00 -9.12 7.64
N LEU A 458 20.98 -7.82 7.91
CA LEU A 458 22.18 -7.01 8.03
C LEU A 458 22.38 -6.55 9.47
N ARG A 459 23.55 -6.90 9.99
CA ARG A 459 24.05 -6.50 11.31
C ARG A 459 23.08 -6.83 12.45
N PRO A 460 22.66 -8.11 12.60
CA PRO A 460 21.91 -8.49 13.78
C PRO A 460 22.74 -8.24 15.03
N GLU A 461 22.08 -7.85 16.12
CA GLU A 461 22.69 -7.82 17.45
C GLU A 461 23.09 -9.24 17.86
N HIS A 462 22.14 -10.20 17.79
CA HIS A 462 22.37 -11.60 18.16
C HIS A 462 21.80 -12.62 17.17
N ARG A 463 20.66 -12.36 16.52
CA ARG A 463 19.86 -13.38 15.81
C ARG A 463 19.28 -12.87 14.49
N GLY A 464 19.42 -13.67 13.44
CA GLY A 464 18.73 -13.46 12.16
C GLY A 464 17.30 -13.98 12.19
N VAL A 465 17.14 -15.30 12.12
CA VAL A 465 15.83 -15.98 12.10
C VAL A 465 15.77 -17.01 13.22
N THR A 466 14.90 -16.79 14.20
CA THR A 466 14.78 -17.66 15.36
C THR A 466 13.51 -18.49 15.32
N SER A 467 13.65 -19.79 15.53
CA SER A 467 12.57 -20.68 15.92
C SER A 467 12.66 -21.02 17.40
N HIS A 468 11.64 -20.64 18.17
CA HIS A 468 11.53 -20.99 19.59
C HIS A 468 10.61 -22.20 19.86
N GLY A 469 10.17 -22.84 18.78
CA GLY A 469 9.26 -23.98 18.79
C GLY A 469 9.30 -24.69 17.45
N ARG A 470 8.18 -25.23 16.97
CA ARG A 470 8.10 -25.99 15.72
C ARG A 470 7.62 -25.19 14.51
N GLY A 471 7.53 -23.85 14.61
CA GLY A 471 7.17 -22.98 13.47
C GLY A 471 8.11 -23.04 12.27
N CYS A 472 9.29 -23.64 12.44
CA CYS A 472 10.27 -23.90 11.38
C CYS A 472 10.10 -25.25 10.66
N GLN A 473 9.01 -25.99 10.89
CA GLN A 473 8.73 -27.20 10.11
C GLN A 473 8.67 -26.81 8.62
N ASP A 474 9.48 -27.46 7.79
CA ASP A 474 9.60 -27.08 6.38
C ASP A 474 9.95 -25.57 6.21
N LEU A 475 10.91 -25.05 6.97
CA LEU A 475 11.44 -23.68 6.80
C LEU A 475 12.24 -23.56 5.51
N HIS A 476 12.05 -22.50 4.73
CA HIS A 476 12.87 -22.21 3.54
C HIS A 476 13.62 -20.90 3.75
N LEU A 477 14.94 -20.95 3.64
CA LEU A 477 15.80 -19.79 3.49
C LEU A 477 16.44 -19.89 2.10
N ASP A 478 16.00 -19.04 1.19
CA ASP A 478 16.40 -19.09 -0.22
C ASP A 478 17.00 -17.77 -0.65
N ARG A 479 18.20 -17.81 -1.26
CA ARG A 479 18.86 -16.63 -1.86
C ARG A 479 19.02 -15.44 -0.92
N CYS A 480 19.05 -15.67 0.39
CA CYS A 480 19.19 -14.62 1.40
C CYS A 480 20.66 -14.25 1.64
N GLN A 481 20.87 -13.06 2.17
CA GLN A 481 22.17 -12.56 2.63
C GLN A 481 22.12 -12.35 4.14
N PHE A 482 23.04 -12.96 4.88
CA PHE A 482 23.23 -12.73 6.31
C PHE A 482 24.61 -12.13 6.54
N ILE A 483 24.69 -10.95 7.13
CA ILE A 483 25.94 -10.22 7.37
C ILE A 483 25.99 -9.83 8.84
N SER A 484 26.94 -10.36 9.60
CA SER A 484 27.04 -10.08 11.04
C SER A 484 27.40 -8.63 11.33
N ASN A 485 27.05 -8.15 12.53
CA ASN A 485 27.55 -6.88 13.06
C ASN A 485 29.03 -6.98 13.53
N GLU A 486 29.61 -8.17 13.42
CA GLU A 486 30.82 -8.59 14.12
C GLU A 486 31.99 -8.79 13.14
N GLN A 487 32.00 -8.03 12.04
CA GLN A 487 32.93 -8.22 10.93
C GLN A 487 34.40 -8.22 11.37
N SER A 488 34.79 -7.36 12.30
CA SER A 488 36.15 -7.25 12.85
C SER A 488 36.39 -8.07 14.11
N VAL A 489 35.38 -8.79 14.62
CA VAL A 489 35.48 -9.57 15.85
C VAL A 489 36.10 -10.94 15.52
N PRO A 490 37.05 -11.44 16.34
CA PRO A 490 37.56 -12.81 16.20
C PRO A 490 36.44 -13.86 16.26
N ALA A 491 36.52 -14.90 15.44
CA ALA A 491 35.48 -15.91 15.28
C ALA A 491 34.98 -16.52 16.62
N PRO A 492 35.86 -16.88 17.59
CA PRO A 492 35.43 -17.42 18.89
C PRO A 492 34.67 -16.44 19.79
N SER A 493 34.78 -15.14 19.52
CA SER A 493 34.14 -14.07 20.31
C SER A 493 32.84 -13.57 19.69
N ARG A 494 32.46 -14.09 18.52
CA ARG A 494 31.22 -13.73 17.86
C ARG A 494 30.03 -14.43 18.52
N VAL A 495 28.92 -13.73 18.67
CA VAL A 495 27.69 -14.22 19.33
C VAL A 495 26.50 -14.35 18.38
N SER A 496 26.62 -13.82 17.17
CA SER A 496 25.53 -13.84 16.20
C SER A 496 25.23 -15.25 15.66
N VAL A 497 23.94 -15.60 15.61
CA VAL A 497 23.44 -16.83 14.97
C VAL A 497 22.52 -16.43 13.82
N ALA A 498 22.81 -16.92 12.61
CA ALA A 498 22.01 -16.56 11.44
C ALA A 498 20.61 -17.18 11.49
N PHE A 499 20.51 -18.48 11.80
CA PHE A 499 19.22 -19.13 12.04
C PHE A 499 19.30 -20.35 12.96
N ASN A 500 18.16 -20.80 13.48
CA ASN A 500 18.03 -22.12 14.10
C ASN A 500 16.77 -22.87 13.63
N VAL A 501 16.79 -24.20 13.79
CA VAL A 501 15.71 -25.12 13.42
C VAL A 501 15.50 -26.13 14.54
N ASN A 502 14.23 -26.35 14.91
CA ASN A 502 13.78 -27.32 15.93
C ASN A 502 12.89 -28.44 15.36
N ALA A 503 12.66 -28.45 14.04
CA ALA A 503 11.70 -29.32 13.36
C ALA A 503 12.34 -29.95 12.12
N ASN A 504 11.56 -30.62 11.27
CA ASN A 504 12.11 -31.33 10.11
C ASN A 504 12.09 -30.50 8.83
N ASP A 505 12.80 -31.01 7.83
CA ASP A 505 12.63 -30.67 6.43
C ASP A 505 12.99 -29.22 6.07
N ALA A 506 13.84 -28.53 6.85
CA ALA A 506 14.33 -27.21 6.43
C ALA A 506 15.12 -27.25 5.11
N LYS A 507 14.92 -26.23 4.26
CA LYS A 507 15.64 -26.00 3.00
C LYS A 507 16.43 -24.70 3.09
N ILE A 508 17.75 -24.81 3.08
CA ILE A 508 18.70 -23.70 3.18
C ILE A 508 19.45 -23.67 1.85
N ARG A 509 19.06 -22.80 0.92
CA ARG A 509 19.54 -22.82 -0.46
C ARG A 509 20.04 -21.49 -0.98
N ASP A 510 21.18 -21.52 -1.66
CA ASP A 510 21.75 -20.40 -2.40
C ASP A 510 21.95 -19.12 -1.55
N ASN A 511 22.11 -19.27 -0.24
CA ASN A 511 22.32 -18.14 0.67
C ASN A 511 23.80 -17.79 0.83
N ARG A 512 24.06 -16.58 1.31
CA ARG A 512 25.40 -16.17 1.76
C ARG A 512 25.39 -15.77 3.23
N PHE A 513 26.34 -16.30 3.99
CA PHE A 513 26.52 -16.00 5.41
C PHE A 513 27.93 -15.47 5.66
N GLN A 514 28.02 -14.19 6.02
CA GLN A 514 29.26 -13.45 6.15
C GLN A 514 29.62 -13.20 7.61
N ARG A 515 30.66 -13.91 8.08
CA ARG A 515 31.29 -13.73 9.39
C ARG A 515 30.29 -13.82 10.56
N MET A 516 29.29 -14.69 10.47
CA MET A 516 28.41 -15.03 11.60
C MET A 516 29.20 -15.78 12.68
N GLY A 517 28.80 -15.67 13.95
CA GLY A 517 29.35 -16.53 15.01
C GLY A 517 28.95 -17.99 14.81
N THR A 518 27.73 -18.24 14.36
CA THR A 518 27.27 -19.55 13.89
C THR A 518 26.29 -19.34 12.73
N THR A 519 26.47 -20.07 11.64
CA THR A 519 25.54 -20.01 10.49
C THR A 519 24.19 -20.61 10.87
N GLY A 520 24.18 -21.82 11.41
CA GLY A 520 22.92 -22.46 11.82
C GLY A 520 23.07 -23.55 12.88
N VAL A 521 22.06 -23.66 13.75
CA VAL A 521 21.86 -24.78 14.68
C VAL A 521 20.60 -25.54 14.29
N MET A 522 20.73 -26.81 13.92
CA MET A 522 19.66 -27.59 13.31
C MET A 522 19.42 -28.88 14.09
N TYR A 523 18.26 -28.95 14.73
CA TYR A 523 17.66 -30.20 15.18
C TYR A 523 16.69 -30.73 14.13
N GLY A 524 16.50 -32.06 14.11
CA GLY A 524 15.53 -32.73 13.26
C GLY A 524 16.19 -33.48 12.12
N THR A 525 15.37 -33.80 11.11
CA THR A 525 15.77 -34.64 9.98
C THR A 525 15.29 -34.10 8.64
N GLY A 526 15.87 -34.61 7.54
CA GLY A 526 15.40 -34.31 6.18
C GLY A 526 15.84 -32.94 5.66
N HIS A 527 16.87 -32.34 6.24
CA HIS A 527 17.33 -31.01 5.85
C HIS A 527 18.09 -31.02 4.52
N LEU A 528 17.87 -29.97 3.73
CA LEU A 528 18.61 -29.72 2.50
C LEU A 528 19.44 -28.44 2.66
N ILE A 529 20.75 -28.57 2.57
CA ILE A 529 21.70 -27.47 2.63
C ILE A 529 22.46 -27.45 1.30
N LEU A 530 22.03 -26.59 0.39
CA LEU A 530 22.43 -26.62 -1.02
C LEU A 530 22.95 -25.26 -1.51
N GLY A 531 24.10 -25.25 -2.19
CA GLY A 531 24.52 -24.07 -2.97
C GLY A 531 24.86 -22.81 -2.16
N ASN A 532 24.99 -22.92 -0.83
CA ASN A 532 25.25 -21.76 0.01
C ASN A 532 26.74 -21.41 0.05
N HIS A 533 27.03 -20.18 0.44
CA HIS A 533 28.38 -19.71 0.75
C HIS A 533 28.42 -19.19 2.18
N TRP A 534 29.02 -19.92 3.11
CA TRP A 534 29.26 -19.42 4.46
C TRP A 534 30.73 -19.42 4.83
N PHE A 535 31.18 -18.31 5.41
CA PHE A 535 32.57 -18.10 5.77
C PHE A 535 32.67 -17.39 7.12
N GLN A 536 33.53 -17.90 7.99
CA GLN A 536 33.73 -17.38 9.35
C GLN A 536 35.14 -16.88 9.61
N GLY A 537 35.98 -16.78 8.57
CA GLY A 537 37.34 -16.26 8.70
C GLY A 537 37.43 -14.94 9.45
N ASP A 538 38.55 -14.76 10.14
CA ASP A 538 38.93 -13.55 10.84
C ASP A 538 40.40 -13.22 10.55
N ASP A 539 40.91 -12.17 11.19
CA ASP A 539 42.27 -11.70 10.97
C ASP A 539 43.26 -12.27 12.01
N VAL A 540 42.86 -13.30 12.75
CA VAL A 540 43.71 -13.96 13.77
C VAL A 540 44.59 -15.01 13.10
N THR A 541 45.91 -14.85 13.22
CA THR A 541 46.87 -15.83 12.67
C THR A 541 46.84 -17.13 13.46
N ASN A 542 46.62 -18.25 12.76
CA ASN A 542 46.51 -19.58 13.35
C ASN A 542 45.47 -19.66 14.48
N GLY A 543 44.37 -18.92 14.33
CA GLY A 543 43.32 -18.79 15.33
C GLY A 543 42.43 -20.04 15.44
N PRO A 544 41.82 -20.27 16.61
CA PRO A 544 40.73 -21.23 16.72
C PRO A 544 39.53 -20.75 15.90
N MET A 545 38.94 -21.66 15.12
CA MET A 545 37.68 -21.39 14.42
C MET A 545 36.50 -21.82 15.31
N VAL A 546 35.28 -21.67 14.79
CA VAL A 546 34.04 -22.13 15.43
C VAL A 546 33.21 -22.99 14.48
N ALA A 547 32.13 -23.58 15.00
CA ALA A 547 31.18 -24.32 14.19
C ALA A 547 30.40 -23.35 13.27
N GLY A 548 30.40 -23.65 11.98
CA GLY A 548 29.56 -23.00 11.00
C GLY A 548 28.13 -23.50 11.10
N LEU A 549 27.97 -24.80 10.89
CA LEU A 549 26.68 -25.49 10.90
C LEU A 549 26.72 -26.60 11.94
N ILE A 550 25.70 -26.67 12.78
CA ILE A 550 25.61 -27.67 13.85
C ILE A 550 24.35 -28.50 13.63
N PHE A 551 24.51 -29.82 13.57
CA PHE A 551 23.41 -30.76 13.74
C PHE A 551 23.37 -31.25 15.18
N THR A 552 22.19 -31.23 15.79
CA THR A 552 22.00 -31.62 17.19
C THR A 552 21.19 -32.90 17.37
N TYR A 553 20.89 -33.60 16.28
CA TYR A 553 20.23 -34.91 16.26
C TYR A 553 21.16 -35.97 15.65
N GLU A 554 21.15 -37.19 16.19
CA GLU A 554 22.07 -38.25 15.82
C GLU A 554 21.84 -38.72 14.39
N ASN A 555 20.60 -39.03 13.99
CA ASN A 555 20.30 -39.53 12.64
C ASN A 555 19.58 -38.49 11.79
N VAL A 556 20.35 -37.66 11.12
CA VAL A 556 19.87 -36.41 10.49
C VAL A 556 19.18 -36.59 9.15
N LYS A 557 19.42 -37.69 8.41
CA LYS A 557 18.86 -37.91 7.06
C LYS A 557 18.96 -36.66 6.16
N SER A 558 20.08 -35.96 6.22
CA SER A 558 20.24 -34.60 5.68
C SER A 558 21.37 -34.56 4.66
N VAL A 559 21.31 -33.57 3.78
CA VAL A 559 22.29 -33.41 2.69
C VAL A 559 22.91 -32.02 2.74
N ILE A 560 24.24 -31.99 2.70
CA ILE A 560 25.05 -30.78 2.50
C ILE A 560 25.74 -30.93 1.16
N THR A 561 25.28 -30.18 0.16
CA THR A 561 25.75 -30.33 -1.22
C THR A 561 26.04 -29.02 -1.94
N GLY A 562 27.14 -28.97 -2.69
CA GLY A 562 27.45 -27.83 -3.55
C GLY A 562 27.72 -26.50 -2.83
N ASN A 563 28.08 -26.53 -1.54
CA ASN A 563 28.33 -25.33 -0.75
C ASN A 563 29.80 -24.90 -0.80
N TYR A 564 30.06 -23.62 -0.54
CA TYR A 564 31.39 -23.08 -0.24
C TYR A 564 31.50 -22.80 1.26
N ILE A 565 32.43 -23.51 1.92
CA ILE A 565 32.59 -23.55 3.38
C ILE A 565 33.99 -23.08 3.74
N ASP A 566 34.07 -21.98 4.50
CA ASP A 566 35.34 -21.30 4.74
C ASP A 566 35.56 -20.98 6.23
N ASN A 567 36.73 -21.39 6.72
CA ASN A 567 37.21 -21.08 8.07
C ASN A 567 36.21 -21.45 9.19
N CYS A 568 35.47 -22.54 9.02
CA CYS A 568 34.59 -23.12 10.03
C CYS A 568 34.38 -24.61 9.79
N TRP A 569 33.81 -25.32 10.76
CA TRP A 569 33.49 -26.74 10.61
C TRP A 569 32.00 -27.02 10.63
N ILE A 570 31.64 -28.20 10.14
CA ILE A 570 30.35 -28.83 10.38
C ILE A 570 30.47 -29.60 11.69
N GLU A 571 29.61 -29.28 12.65
CA GLU A 571 29.54 -29.96 13.92
C GLU A 571 28.35 -30.91 13.96
N TRP A 572 28.55 -32.09 14.54
CA TRP A 572 27.49 -33.08 14.74
C TRP A 572 27.51 -33.57 16.17
N THR A 573 26.44 -33.28 16.89
CA THR A 573 26.29 -33.53 18.33
C THR A 573 24.88 -34.05 18.62
N ASN A 574 24.66 -34.50 19.85
CA ASN A 574 23.36 -34.86 20.41
C ASN A 574 23.08 -34.09 21.70
N GLU A 575 23.43 -32.81 21.72
CA GLU A 575 23.21 -31.93 22.88
C GLU A 575 21.72 -31.62 23.19
N HIS A 576 20.80 -32.21 22.43
CA HIS A 576 19.36 -32.16 22.68
C HIS A 576 18.79 -33.54 23.07
N ASP A 577 19.64 -34.51 23.40
CA ASP A 577 19.21 -35.81 23.91
C ASP A 577 19.14 -35.83 25.45
N ALA A 578 17.99 -36.22 25.98
CA ALA A 578 17.76 -36.37 27.41
C ALA A 578 18.42 -37.64 27.99
N TYR A 579 18.76 -38.61 27.15
CA TYR A 579 19.41 -39.88 27.52
C TYR A 579 20.65 -40.11 26.63
N PRO A 580 21.70 -39.29 26.77
CA PRO A 580 22.76 -39.20 25.76
C PRO A 580 23.61 -40.48 25.62
N ASP A 581 23.56 -41.43 26.55
CA ASP A 581 24.26 -42.72 26.39
C ASP A 581 23.58 -43.55 25.31
N TYR A 582 24.38 -44.10 24.39
CA TYR A 582 23.87 -44.96 23.34
C TYR A 582 23.18 -46.22 23.91
N GLY A 583 21.96 -46.49 23.43
CA GLY A 583 21.15 -47.63 23.82
C GLY A 583 20.56 -48.38 22.63
N SER A 584 19.35 -48.02 22.24
CA SER A 584 18.56 -48.74 21.20
C SER A 584 18.10 -47.86 20.04
N GLU A 585 18.40 -46.56 20.13
CA GLU A 585 18.19 -45.55 19.12
C GLU A 585 19.22 -45.63 17.99
N TYR A 586 19.08 -44.75 17.00
CA TYR A 586 20.10 -44.61 15.96
C TYR A 586 21.24 -43.78 16.50
N SER A 587 22.48 -44.27 16.37
CA SER A 587 23.66 -43.43 16.57
C SER A 587 23.86 -42.50 15.36
N PHE A 588 25.00 -41.78 15.33
CA PHE A 588 25.30 -40.72 14.37
C PHE A 588 25.27 -41.24 12.93
N GLY A 589 24.23 -40.89 12.15
CA GLY A 589 24.04 -41.43 10.80
C GLY A 589 23.18 -40.60 9.85
N GLY A 590 23.12 -41.02 8.58
CA GLY A 590 22.24 -40.43 7.57
C GLY A 590 22.65 -39.03 7.08
N LEU A 591 23.90 -38.61 7.27
CA LEU A 591 24.42 -37.35 6.75
C LEU A 591 25.17 -37.57 5.43
N THR A 592 24.74 -36.91 4.36
CA THR A 592 25.46 -36.89 3.08
C THR A 592 26.15 -35.54 2.89
N ILE A 593 27.47 -35.55 2.75
CA ILE A 593 28.28 -34.36 2.45
C ILE A 593 28.96 -34.58 1.10
N THR A 594 28.52 -33.89 0.05
CA THR A 594 28.98 -34.16 -1.32
C THR A 594 29.18 -32.87 -2.14
N GLY A 595 30.20 -32.83 -2.99
CA GLY A 595 30.40 -31.73 -3.93
C GLY A 595 30.59 -30.34 -3.31
N ASN A 596 31.02 -30.24 -2.04
CA ASN A 596 31.30 -28.97 -1.37
C ASN A 596 32.76 -28.53 -1.58
N ILE A 597 33.01 -27.23 -1.52
CA ILE A 597 34.35 -26.63 -1.45
C ILE A 597 34.64 -26.30 0.01
N PHE A 598 35.80 -26.74 0.50
CA PHE A 598 36.29 -26.44 1.84
C PHE A 598 37.60 -25.65 1.75
N THR A 599 37.63 -24.43 2.30
CA THR A 599 38.80 -23.53 2.26
C THR A 599 39.15 -23.04 3.65
N ALA A 600 40.35 -23.38 4.15
CA ALA A 600 40.83 -22.89 5.44
C ALA A 600 42.14 -22.13 5.26
N SER A 601 42.25 -20.97 5.90
CA SER A 601 43.47 -20.17 5.98
C SER A 601 43.61 -19.57 7.38
N ASN A 602 44.85 -19.36 7.85
CA ASN A 602 45.11 -18.81 9.19
C ASN A 602 44.40 -19.55 10.34
N VAL A 603 44.11 -20.84 10.19
CA VAL A 603 43.46 -21.66 11.22
C VAL A 603 44.49 -22.38 12.08
N ALA A 604 44.14 -22.69 13.33
CA ALA A 604 44.97 -23.50 14.22
C ALA A 604 45.28 -24.89 13.62
N SER A 605 46.44 -25.46 14.00
CA SER A 605 46.92 -26.74 13.45
C SER A 605 46.02 -27.95 13.75
N TYR A 606 45.14 -27.83 14.73
CA TYR A 606 44.16 -28.86 15.11
C TYR A 606 42.79 -28.69 14.43
N PHE A 607 42.66 -27.74 13.49
CA PHE A 607 41.41 -27.51 12.77
C PHE A 607 40.95 -28.77 12.01
N SER A 608 39.65 -29.03 12.07
CA SER A 608 38.99 -30.16 11.39
C SER A 608 37.72 -29.68 10.72
N TRP A 609 37.42 -30.17 9.52
CA TRP A 609 36.23 -29.78 8.75
C TRP A 609 34.92 -30.35 9.28
N ILE A 610 35.02 -31.50 9.93
CA ILE A 610 33.89 -32.24 10.49
C ILE A 610 34.28 -32.58 11.92
N VAL A 611 33.47 -32.13 12.88
CA VAL A 611 33.69 -32.39 14.30
C VAL A 611 32.46 -33.11 14.83
N ILE A 612 32.66 -34.35 15.29
CA ILE A 612 31.60 -35.13 15.92
C ILE A 612 31.83 -35.07 17.42
N LYS A 613 30.82 -34.58 18.15
CA LYS A 613 30.87 -34.31 19.58
C LYS A 613 29.71 -35.03 20.28
N PRO A 614 29.82 -36.34 20.48
CA PRO A 614 28.79 -37.08 21.20
C PRO A 614 28.81 -36.71 22.67
N TYR A 615 27.63 -36.54 23.24
CA TYR A 615 27.38 -36.66 24.65
C TYR A 615 27.02 -38.13 24.94
N GLY A 616 27.40 -38.61 26.12
CA GLY A 616 27.23 -40.01 26.50
C GLY A 616 28.25 -40.96 25.86
N SER A 617 28.12 -42.24 26.19
CA SER A 617 29.04 -43.31 25.80
C SER A 617 28.41 -44.25 24.77
N GLY A 618 29.24 -45.04 24.06
CA GLY A 618 28.76 -46.11 23.17
C GLY A 618 28.36 -45.69 21.75
N HIS A 619 28.36 -44.39 21.43
CA HIS A 619 28.06 -43.89 20.09
C HIS A 619 29.11 -44.28 19.03
N PHE A 620 28.66 -44.41 17.79
CA PHE A 620 29.47 -44.73 16.62
C PHE A 620 28.89 -44.07 15.36
N ILE A 621 29.68 -43.97 14.30
CA ILE A 621 29.20 -43.49 13.00
C ILE A 621 28.52 -44.65 12.28
N SER A 622 27.29 -44.43 11.85
CA SER A 622 26.43 -45.40 11.17
C SER A 622 26.05 -44.89 9.77
N GLY A 623 26.40 -45.63 8.73
CA GLY A 623 26.11 -45.24 7.34
C GLY A 623 27.09 -45.79 6.34
#